data_AF-A0A8T4A2X2-F1
#
_entry.id   AF-A0A8T4A2X2-F1
#
_cell.length_a   1.000
_cell.length_b   1.000
_cell.length_c   1.000
_cell.angle_alpha   90.00
_cell.angle_beta   90.00
_cell.angle_gamma   90.00
#
_symmetry.space_group_name_H-M   'P 1'
#
loop_
_entity.id
_entity.type
_entity.pdbx_description
1 polymer ?
#
loop_
_entity_poly.entity_id
_entity_poly.type
_entity_poly.pdbx_seq_one_letter_code
_entity_poly.pdbx_strand_id
1 'polypeptide(L)' 'MKKFGNAADKVNTILRVFRDGEKLRGKEIAERMKRMGYEIGDAHLRMFIYYNMLYKHLRKEEVNGTNCYSVIS' A
#
# COMPACT_ATOMS: atom_id res chain seq x y z
N MET A 1 1.30 19.08 -0.64
CA MET A 1 0.97 17.77 -0.04
C MET A 1 -0.45 17.40 -0.44
N LYS A 2 -0.66 16.23 -1.03
CA LYS A 2 -1.98 15.73 -1.40
C LYS A 2 -2.66 15.09 -0.19
N LYS A 3 -3.96 15.31 -0.06
CA LYS A 3 -4.80 14.64 0.95
C LYS A 3 -5.61 13.54 0.26
N PHE A 4 -5.93 12.48 1.00
CA PHE A 4 -6.90 11.49 0.55
C PHE A 4 -8.30 12.08 0.67
N GLY A 5 -9.11 11.97 -0.39
CA GLY A 5 -10.49 12.45 -0.38
C GLY A 5 -11.40 11.55 0.46
N ASN A 6 -11.24 10.23 0.34
CA ASN A 6 -11.97 9.23 1.12
C ASN A 6 -11.21 7.88 1.14
N ALA A 7 -11.82 6.84 1.73
CA ALA A 7 -11.20 5.52 1.80
C ALA A 7 -10.98 4.89 0.40
N ALA A 8 -11.92 5.04 -0.53
CA ALA A 8 -11.81 4.50 -1.88
C ALA A 8 -10.68 5.19 -2.68
N ASP A 9 -10.57 6.51 -2.58
CA ASP A 9 -9.46 7.28 -3.14
C ASP A 9 -8.11 6.82 -2.58
N LYS A 10 -8.05 6.53 -1.28
CA LYS A 10 -6.86 5.99 -0.64
C LYS A 10 -6.52 4.58 -1.12
N VAL A 11 -7.51 3.70 -1.29
CA VAL A 11 -7.34 2.36 -1.89
C VAL A 11 -6.76 2.49 -3.31
N ASN A 12 -7.39 3.29 -4.17
CA ASN A 12 -6.94 3.50 -5.54
C ASN A 12 -5.53 4.09 -5.60
N THR A 13 -5.22 5.05 -4.72
CA THR A 13 -3.88 5.64 -4.63
C THR A 13 -2.84 4.60 -4.23
N ILE A 14 -3.13 3.75 -3.24
CA ILE A 14 -2.22 2.66 -2.83
C ILE A 14 -2.03 1.65 -3.96
N LEU A 15 -3.09 1.29 -4.71
CA LEU A 15 -2.97 0.35 -5.83
C LEU A 15 -2.05 0.88 -6.94
N ARG A 16 -2.10 2.19 -7.23
CA ARG A 16 -1.22 2.84 -8.23
C ARG A 16 0.26 2.85 -7.86
N VAL A 17 0.61 2.47 -6.64
CA VAL A 17 2.01 2.35 -6.19
C VAL A 17 2.70 1.10 -6.75
N PHE A 18 1.91 0.07 -7.07
CA PHE A 18 2.39 -1.20 -7.59
C PHE A 18 2.53 -1.16 -9.11
N ARG A 19 3.56 -1.83 -9.62
CA ARG A 19 3.65 -2.24 -11.02
C ARG A 19 3.14 -3.67 -11.18
N ASP A 20 2.85 -4.07 -12.41
CA ASP A 20 2.34 -5.42 -12.70
C ASP A 20 3.27 -6.52 -12.16
N GLY A 21 2.69 -7.45 -11.38
CA GLY A 21 3.42 -8.56 -10.75
C GLY A 21 4.37 -8.18 -9.61
N GLU A 22 4.47 -6.89 -9.25
CA GLU A 22 5.45 -6.41 -8.28
C GLU A 22 5.06 -6.75 -6.83
N LYS A 23 6.07 -7.02 -6.00
CA LYS A 23 5.95 -7.19 -4.55
C LYS A 23 6.65 -6.05 -3.83
N LEU A 24 5.96 -5.41 -2.88
CA LEU A 24 6.49 -4.27 -2.12
C LEU A 24 6.34 -4.46 -0.62
N ARG A 25 7.36 -4.07 0.14
CA ARG A 25 7.29 -3.94 1.60
C ARG A 25 6.46 -2.72 1.96
N GLY A 26 5.89 -2.72 3.17
CA GLY A 26 5.09 -1.59 3.66
C GLY A 26 5.84 -0.24 3.60
N LYS A 27 7.15 -0.25 3.88
CA LYS A 27 8.01 0.95 3.78
C LYS A 27 8.17 1.45 2.34
N GLU A 28 8.34 0.54 1.38
CA GLU A 28 8.48 0.88 -0.04
C GLU A 28 7.19 1.49 -0.59
N ILE A 29 6.03 1.01 -0.11
CA ILE A 29 4.73 1.60 -0.45
C ILE A 29 4.66 3.05 0.08
N ALA A 30 4.99 3.28 1.36
CA ALA A 30 4.98 4.61 1.97
C ALA A 30 5.93 5.58 1.24
N GLU A 31 7.15 5.15 0.90
CA GLU A 31 8.13 5.95 0.17
C GLU A 31 7.66 6.34 -1.23
N ARG A 32 7.00 5.42 -1.95
CA ARG A 32 6.42 5.72 -3.26
C ARG A 32 5.23 6.67 -3.16
N MET A 33 4.36 6.49 -2.15
CA MET A 33 3.27 7.44 -1.88
C MET A 33 3.80 8.85 -1.59
N LYS A 34 4.89 8.95 -0.81
CA LYS A 34 5.59 10.22 -0.54
C LYS A 34 6.11 10.87 -1.82
N ARG A 35 6.71 10.08 -2.72
CA ARG A 35 7.13 10.56 -4.06
C ARG A 35 5.98 11.02 -4.94
N MET A 36 4.79 10.45 -4.78
CA MET A 36 3.55 10.90 -5.46
C MET A 36 2.92 12.14 -4.82
N GLY A 37 3.50 12.64 -3.72
CA GLY A 37 3.06 13.84 -3.00
C GLY A 37 2.11 13.59 -1.82
N TYR A 38 1.88 12.33 -1.43
CA TYR A 38 1.03 11.96 -0.30
C TYR A 38 1.87 11.72 0.96
N GLU A 39 1.47 12.31 2.08
CA GLU A 39 2.10 12.02 3.37
C GLU A 39 1.25 11.04 4.17
N ILE A 40 1.82 9.89 4.50
CA ILE A 40 1.19 8.88 5.35
C ILE A 40 2.24 8.23 6.23
N GLY A 41 1.94 8.10 7.52
CA GLY A 41 2.81 7.37 8.43
C GLY A 41 2.75 5.86 8.18
N ASP A 42 3.89 5.18 8.25
CA ASP A 42 4.03 3.75 8.02
C ASP A 42 3.04 2.90 8.83
N ALA A 43 2.84 3.23 10.12
CA ALA A 43 1.90 2.53 10.97
C ALA A 43 0.45 2.69 10.48
N HIS A 44 0.04 3.91 10.13
CA HIS A 44 -1.28 4.20 9.57
C HIS A 44 -1.48 3.54 8.20
N LEU A 45 -0.46 3.48 7.36
CA LEU A 45 -0.50 2.76 6.09
C LEU A 45 -0.71 1.26 6.31
N ARG A 46 0.10 0.63 7.18
CA ARG A 46 -0.01 -0.80 7.50
C ARG A 46 -1.38 -1.13 8.08
N MET A 47 -1.87 -0.31 9.01
CA MET A 47 -3.20 -0.48 9.61
C MET A 47 -4.30 -0.37 8.54
N PHE A 48 -4.21 0.63 7.66
CA PHE A 48 -5.18 0.82 6.59
C PHE A 48 -5.18 -0.37 5.62
N ILE A 49 -4.00 -0.85 5.21
CA ILE A 49 -3.86 -2.04 4.36
C ILE A 49 -4.50 -3.24 5.04
N TYR A 50 -4.17 -3.50 6.31
CA TYR A 50 -4.69 -4.65 7.04
C TYR A 50 -6.22 -4.68 7.09
N TYR A 51 -6.87 -3.57 7.47
CA TYR A 51 -8.32 -3.54 7.65
C TYR A 51 -9.12 -3.37 6.34
N ASN A 52 -8.56 -2.70 5.33
CA ASN A 52 -9.34 -2.28 4.16
C ASN A 52 -8.93 -2.98 2.86
N MET A 53 -7.68 -3.46 2.74
CA MET A 53 -7.14 -3.90 1.46
C MET A 53 -6.67 -5.34 1.45
N LEU A 54 -6.24 -5.87 2.59
CA LEU A 54 -5.73 -7.23 2.68
C LEU A 54 -6.83 -8.23 2.31
N TYR A 55 -6.46 -9.23 1.51
CA TYR A 55 -7.34 -10.28 0.94
C TYR A 55 -8.44 -9.81 -0.02
N LYS A 56 -8.69 -8.50 -0.13
CA LYS A 56 -9.64 -7.90 -1.10
C LYS A 56 -8.94 -7.35 -2.35
N HIS A 57 -7.80 -6.69 -2.12
CA HIS A 57 -7.05 -5.98 -3.15
C HIS A 57 -5.57 -6.38 -3.14
N LEU A 58 -5.04 -6.75 -1.97
CA LEU A 58 -3.65 -7.12 -1.79
C LEU A 58 -3.53 -8.51 -1.15
N ARG A 59 -2.60 -9.33 -1.65
CA ARG A 59 -2.10 -10.50 -0.93
C ARG A 59 -0.86 -10.11 -0.11
N LYS A 60 -0.65 -10.81 1.01
CA LYS A 60 0.55 -10.68 1.84
C LYS A 60 1.32 -11.98 1.82
N GLU A 61 2.62 -11.89 1.61
CA GLU A 61 3.55 -13.01 1.65
C GLU A 61 4.75 -12.61 2.51
N GLU A 62 5.28 -13.56 3.27
CA GLU A 62 6.54 -13.36 3.98
C GLU A 62 7.71 -13.72 3.06
N VAL A 63 8.66 -12.80 2.89
CA VAL A 63 9.88 -12.99 2.11
C VAL A 63 11.07 -12.62 3.01
N ASN A 64 11.91 -13.60 3.34
CA ASN A 64 13.08 -13.42 4.22
C ASN A 64 12.71 -12.75 5.57
N GLY A 65 11.64 -13.22 6.22
CA GLY A 65 11.15 -12.66 7.48
C GLY A 65 10.51 -11.26 7.37
N THR A 66 10.30 -10.76 6.15
CA THR A 66 9.67 -9.45 5.92
C THR A 66 8.36 -9.60 5.15
N ASN A 67 7.30 -8.95 5.64
CA ASN A 67 6.01 -8.92 4.95
C ASN A 67 6.08 -8.06 3.68
N CYS A 68 5.78 -8.69 2.55
CA CYS A 68 5.62 -8.07 1.24
C CYS A 68 4.16 -8.17 0.79
N TYR A 69 3.70 -7.17 0.04
CA TYR A 69 2.36 -7.08 -0.51
C TYR A 69 2.42 -7.10 -2.03
N SER A 70 1.40 -7.67 -2.68
CA SER A 70 1.21 -7.55 -4.13
C SER A 70 -0.28 -7.50 -4.46
N VAL A 71 -0.62 -6.93 -5.61
CA VAL A 71 -2.02 -6.79 -6.06
C VAL A 71 -2.59 -8.16 -6.41
N ILE A 72 -3.83 -8.41 -5.98
CA ILE A 72 -4.60 -9.59 -6.37
C ILE A 72 -5.18 -9.31 -7.76
N SER A 73 -4.89 -10.21 -8.71
CA SER A 73 -5.42 -10.17 -10.08
C SER A 73 -6.76 -10.88 -10.18
#